data_AF-A0A1W9GT64-F1
#
_entry.id   AF-A0A1W9GT64-F1
#
_cell.length_a   1.000
_cell.length_b   1.000
_cell.length_c   1.000
_cell.angle_alpha   90.00
_cell.angle_beta   90.00
_cell.angle_gamma   90.00
#
_symmetry.space_group_name_H-M   'P 1'
#
loop_
_entity.id
_entity.type
_entity.pdbx_description
1 polymer ?
#
loop_
_entity_poly.entity_id
_entity_poly.type
_entity_poly.pdbx_seq_one_letter_code
_entity_poly.pdbx_strand_id
1 'polypeptide(L)'
;MRDVRLTGTITAMQTEIVTNRMICGAAHERTVLTVEDDSGQIEVIDQGACGKNLSALKAPMVKVGEQVDLLVQIMVTKNPESREAVVETTVRFLDRVRY
;
A
#
# COMPACT_ATOMS: atom_id res chain seq x y z
N MET A 1 6.93 12.94 6.39
CA MET A 1 6.97 11.67 5.62
C MET A 1 7.88 10.73 6.35
N ARG A 2 7.47 9.48 6.55
CA ARG A 2 8.25 8.47 7.26
C ARG A 2 8.11 7.13 6.55
N ASP A 3 9.22 6.43 6.35
CA ASP A 3 9.21 5.06 5.86
C ASP A 3 9.24 4.10 7.06
N VAL A 4 8.42 3.06 7.02
CA VAL A 4 8.22 2.08 8.09
C VAL A 4 8.24 0.70 7.47
N ARG A 5 8.97 -0.23 8.09
CA ARG A 5 8.94 -1.65 7.72
C ARG A 5 7.92 -2.36 8.60
N LEU A 6 7.09 -3.19 7.98
CA LEU A 6 6.06 -3.96 8.67
C LEU A 6 5.95 -5.36 8.09
N THR A 7 5.69 -6.32 8.98
CA THR A 7 5.51 -7.72 8.63
C THR A 7 4.18 -8.16 9.18
N GLY A 8 3.35 -8.80 8.36
CA GLY A 8 2.03 -9.22 8.81
C GLY A 8 1.33 -10.11 7.79
N THR A 9 0.10 -10.49 8.11
CA THR A 9 -0.74 -11.33 7.26
C THR A 9 -1.74 -10.48 6.51
N ILE A 10 -1.92 -10.74 5.21
CA ILE A 10 -2.95 -10.05 4.42
C ILE A 10 -4.32 -10.60 4.82
N THR A 11 -5.20 -9.75 5.34
CA THR A 11 -6.56 -10.14 5.78
C THR A 11 -7.63 -9.75 4.76
N ALA A 12 -7.39 -8.70 3.98
CA ALA A 12 -8.26 -8.31 2.88
C ALA A 12 -7.46 -7.66 1.74
N MET A 13 -8.01 -7.73 0.53
CA MET A 13 -7.42 -7.11 -0.65
C MET A 13 -8.52 -6.65 -1.60
N GLN A 14 -8.41 -5.41 -2.07
CA GLN A 14 -9.31 -4.83 -3.06
C GLN A 14 -8.50 -4.13 -4.14
N THR A 15 -8.70 -4.52 -5.40
CA THR A 15 -8.06 -3.89 -6.55
C THR A 15 -9.09 -3.13 -7.37
N GLU A 16 -8.74 -1.91 -7.75
CA GLU A 16 -9.53 -1.07 -8.65
C GLU A 16 -8.65 -0.53 -9.78
N ILE A 17 -9.29 -0.21 -10.92
CA ILE A 17 -8.62 0.45 -12.04
C ILE A 17 -8.86 1.96 -11.91
N VAL A 18 -7.81 2.70 -11.59
CA VAL A 18 -7.83 4.16 -11.55
C VAL A 18 -7.64 4.68 -12.97
N THR A 19 -8.71 5.21 -13.55
CA THR A 19 -8.70 5.80 -14.90
C THR A 19 -8.20 7.24 -14.92
N ASN A 20 -8.08 7.88 -13.74
CA ASN A 20 -7.58 9.25 -13.61
C ASN A 20 -6.09 9.32 -13.96
N ARG A 21 -5.81 9.83 -15.17
CA ARG A 21 -4.46 9.98 -15.70
C ARG A 21 -3.66 11.13 -15.08
N MET A 22 -4.27 12.00 -14.28
CA MET A 22 -3.55 13.13 -13.67
C MET A 22 -2.52 12.69 -12.61
N ILE A 23 -2.67 11.49 -12.04
CA ILE A 23 -1.78 11.01 -10.99
C ILE A 23 -0.53 10.34 -11.59
N CYS A 24 -0.69 9.50 -12.62
CA CYS A 24 0.38 8.65 -13.14
C CYS A 24 0.50 8.65 -14.67
N GLY A 25 -0.14 9.59 -15.36
CA GLY A 25 -0.12 9.72 -16.83
C GLY A 25 -0.92 8.66 -17.60
N ALA A 26 -1.24 7.53 -16.97
CA ALA A 26 -2.00 6.42 -17.56
C ALA A 26 -2.99 5.82 -16.55
N ALA A 27 -3.96 5.06 -17.07
CA ALA A 27 -4.80 4.22 -16.23
C ALA A 27 -3.93 3.14 -15.57
N HIS A 28 -4.12 2.92 -14.28
CA HIS A 28 -3.30 2.01 -13.50
C HIS A 28 -4.15 1.27 -12.47
N GLU A 29 -3.66 0.11 -12.04
CA GLU A 29 -4.25 -0.61 -10.92
C GLU A 29 -3.84 0.05 -9.60
N ARG A 30 -4.81 0.19 -8.70
CA ARG A 30 -4.62 0.54 -7.30
C ARG A 30 -5.14 -0.61 -6.47
N THR A 31 -4.28 -1.18 -5.63
CA THR A 31 -4.65 -2.26 -4.73
C THR A 31 -4.53 -1.78 -3.29
N VAL A 32 -5.63 -1.85 -2.55
CA VAL A 32 -5.64 -1.67 -1.10
C VAL A 32 -5.45 -3.05 -0.46
N LEU A 33 -4.41 -3.17 0.36
CA LEU A 33 -4.10 -4.34 1.16
C LEU A 33 -4.39 -4.01 2.63
N THR A 34 -5.13 -4.88 3.29
CA THR A 34 -5.28 -4.83 4.74
C THR A 34 -4.34 -5.85 5.34
N VAL A 35 -3.42 -5.40 6.18
CA VAL A 35 -2.36 -6.22 6.79
C VAL A 35 -2.50 -6.19 8.29
N GLU A 36 -2.41 -7.36 8.92
CA GLU A 36 -2.61 -7.53 10.35
C GLU A 36 -1.44 -8.28 10.98
N ASP A 37 -1.01 -7.79 12.14
CA ASP A 37 -0.07 -8.44 13.05
C ASP A 37 -0.60 -8.39 14.50
N ASP A 38 0.21 -8.83 15.46
CA ASP A 38 -0.18 -8.85 16.88
C ASP A 38 -0.45 -7.45 17.48
N SER A 39 -0.01 -6.38 16.81
CA SER A 39 -0.20 -4.99 17.23
C SER A 39 -1.47 -4.35 16.67
N GLY A 40 -2.05 -4.95 15.63
CA GLY A 40 -3.30 -4.52 15.03
C GLY A 40 -3.28 -4.59 13.50
N GLN A 41 -4.15 -3.79 12.89
CA GLN A 41 -4.42 -3.83 11.46
C GLN A 41 -4.14 -2.47 10.80
N ILE A 42 -3.60 -2.50 9.59
CA ILE A 42 -3.32 -1.31 8.77
C ILE A 42 -3.73 -1.52 7.32
N GLU A 43 -4.28 -0.47 6.71
CA GLU A 43 -4.50 -0.43 5.27
C GLU A 43 -3.31 0.22 4.56
N VAL A 44 -2.82 -0.43 3.51
CA VAL A 44 -1.70 0.03 2.71
C VAL A 44 -2.05 -0.01 1.23
N ILE A 45 -1.61 0.99 0.48
CA ILE A 45 -1.99 1.17 -0.92
C ILE A 45 -0.78 0.85 -1.81
N ASP A 46 -0.90 -0.18 -2.65
CA ASP A 46 0.00 -0.39 -3.78
C ASP A 46 -0.57 0.35 -5.00
N GLN A 47 0.20 1.32 -5.50
CA GLN A 47 -0.16 2.11 -6.69
C GLN A 47 0.42 1.53 -7.99
N GLY A 48 0.76 0.23 -8.01
CA GLY A 48 1.03 -0.54 -9.24
C GLY A 48 1.93 0.18 -10.25
N ALA A 49 1.40 0.42 -11.45
CA ALA A 49 2.11 1.04 -12.59
C ALA A 49 2.55 2.49 -12.38
N CYS A 50 2.13 3.16 -11.30
CA CYS A 50 2.67 4.47 -10.90
C CYS A 50 4.12 4.41 -10.42
N GLY A 51 4.73 3.23 -10.37
CA GLY A 51 6.16 3.05 -10.08
C GLY A 51 6.56 3.34 -8.64
N LYS A 52 5.60 3.49 -7.72
CA LYS A 52 5.90 3.70 -6.30
C LYS A 52 6.41 2.43 -5.62
N ASN A 53 5.84 1.29 -6.00
CA ASN A 53 6.30 -0.02 -5.55
C ASN A 53 7.45 -0.51 -6.44
N LEU A 54 8.66 -0.56 -5.87
CA LEU A 54 9.90 -0.91 -6.56
C LEU A 54 10.22 -2.42 -6.52
N SER A 55 9.43 -3.23 -5.81
CA SER A 55 9.67 -4.69 -5.75
C SER A 55 9.25 -5.40 -7.03
N ALA A 56 9.82 -6.59 -7.24
CA ALA A 56 9.38 -7.50 -8.30
C ALA A 56 7.97 -8.06 -8.04
N LEU A 57 7.62 -8.26 -6.76
CA LEU A 57 6.30 -8.71 -6.34
C LEU A 57 5.32 -7.52 -6.26
N LYS A 58 4.16 -7.63 -6.91
CA LYS A 58 3.09 -6.62 -6.90
C LYS A 58 1.91 -7.11 -6.07
N ALA A 59 1.09 -6.18 -5.54
CA ALA A 59 -0.05 -6.54 -4.71
C ALA A 59 -1.03 -7.57 -5.35
N PRO A 60 -1.33 -7.54 -6.66
CA PRO A 60 -2.15 -8.59 -7.28
C PRO A 60 -1.53 -10.00 -7.30
N MET A 61 -0.23 -10.13 -6.98
CA MET A 61 0.49 -11.41 -6.97
C MET A 61 0.55 -12.09 -5.60
N VAL A 62 0.04 -11.42 -4.55
CA VAL A 62 -0.13 -11.97 -3.21
C VAL A 62 -1.59 -12.31 -2.96
N LYS A 63 -1.86 -13.07 -1.89
CA LYS A 63 -3.21 -13.54 -1.55
C LYS A 63 -3.55 -13.26 -0.10
N VAL A 64 -4.85 -13.15 0.18
CA VAL A 64 -5.36 -13.16 1.54
C VAL A 64 -4.91 -14.44 2.25
N GLY A 65 -4.41 -14.29 3.47
CA GLY A 65 -3.77 -15.33 4.27
C GLY A 65 -2.26 -15.46 4.07
N GLU A 66 -1.66 -14.78 3.08
CA GLU A 66 -0.20 -14.78 2.93
C GLU A 66 0.46 -13.80 3.90
N GLN A 67 1.62 -14.21 4.43
CA GLN A 67 2.48 -13.36 5.23
C GLN A 67 3.45 -12.58 4.34
N VAL A 68 3.54 -11.27 4.55
CA VAL A 68 4.32 -10.35 3.74
C VAL A 68 5.23 -9.48 4.59
N ASP A 69 6.33 -9.04 3.99
CA ASP A 69 7.23 -8.01 4.50
C ASP A 69 7.12 -6.79 3.57
N LEU A 70 6.79 -5.65 4.17
CA LEU A 70 6.45 -4.42 3.48
C LEU A 70 7.34 -3.28 3.96
N LEU A 71 7.91 -2.53 3.03
CA LEU A 71 8.35 -1.16 3.30
C LEU A 71 7.23 -0.23 2.84
N VAL A 72 6.65 0.51 3.78
CA VAL A 72 5.60 1.47 3.49
C VAL A 72 6.06 2.89 3.77
N GLN A 73 5.58 3.81 2.96
CA GLN A 73 5.74 5.24 3.16
C GLN A 73 4.44 5.83 3.71
N ILE A 74 4.52 6.39 4.90
CA ILE A 74 3.42 7.10 5.57
C ILE A 74 3.57 8.60 5.29
N MET A 75 2.58 9.15 4.59
CA MET A 75 2.42 10.57 4.34
C MET A 75 1.27 11.09 5.17
N VAL A 76 1.52 12.15 5.94
CA VAL A 76 0.49 12.86 6.69
C VAL A 76 0.34 14.22 6.03
N THR A 77 -0.76 14.40 5.32
CA THR A 77 -1.08 15.65 4.64
C THR A 77 -2.12 16.37 5.49
N LYS A 78 -1.76 17.53 6.02
CA LYS A 78 -2.74 18.43 6.64
C LYS A 78 -3.45 19.15 5.52
N ASN A 79 -4.77 18.98 5.43
CA ASN A 79 -5.55 19.83 4.55
C ASN A 79 -5.54 21.25 5.15
N PRO A 80 -5.10 22.30 4.43
CA PRO A 80 -5.15 23.65 4.96
C PRO A 80 -6.58 24.15 5.20
N GLU A 81 -7.58 23.57 4.53
CA GLU A 81 -8.99 23.97 4.60
C GLU A 81 -9.82 23.14 5.62
N SER A 82 -9.32 21.99 6.07
CA SER A 82 -9.97 21.18 7.11
C SER A 82 -8.99 20.88 8.25
N ARG A 83 -9.46 20.79 9.50
CA ARG A 83 -8.60 20.38 10.63
C ARG A 83 -8.19 18.90 10.57
N GLU A 84 -8.57 18.19 9.53
CA GLU A 84 -8.31 16.76 9.38
C GLU A 84 -6.94 16.53 8.74
N ALA A 85 -6.17 15.65 9.37
CA ALA A 85 -4.96 15.12 8.79
C ALA A 85 -5.33 13.87 7.99
N VAL A 86 -5.07 13.89 6.69
CA VAL A 86 -5.21 12.70 5.84
C VAL A 86 -3.91 11.91 5.95
N VAL A 87 -4.01 10.67 6.44
CA VAL A 87 -2.89 9.74 6.48
C VAL A 87 -2.99 8.81 5.28
N GLU A 88 -2.00 8.84 4.41
CA GLU A 88 -1.87 7.92 3.28
C GLU A 88 -0.67 7.01 3.50
N THR A 89 -0.90 5.70 3.45
CA THR A 89 0.16 4.68 3.56
C THR A 89 0.33 4.01 2.20
N THR A 90 1.50 4.15 1.60
CA THR A 90 1.80 3.60 0.26
C THR A 90 2.92 2.58 0.30
N VAL A 91 2.77 1.50 -0.46
CA VAL A 91 3.79 0.45 -0.57
C VAL A 91 4.97 0.97 -1.41
N ARG A 92 6.18 0.88 -0.84
CA ARG A 92 7.45 1.13 -1.54
C ARG A 92 8.15 -0.17 -1.93
N PHE A 93 8.03 -1.19 -1.10
CA PHE A 93 8.56 -2.52 -1.35
C PHE A 93 7.63 -3.56 -0.75
N LEU A 94 7.42 -4.66 -1.48
CA LEU A 94 6.65 -5.82 -1.07
C LEU A 94 7.44 -7.10 -1.37
N ASP A 95 7.58 -7.97 -0.39
CA ASP A 95 8.12 -9.32 -0.56
C ASP A 95 7.32 -10.31 0.29
N ARG A 96 7.44 -11.60 -0.06
CA ARG A 96 6.95 -12.69 0.80
C ARG A 96 7.97 -12.94 1.90
N VAL A 97 7.48 -13.25 3.10
CA VAL A 97 8.36 -13.73 4.16
C VAL A 97 8.96 -15.07 3.71
N ARG A 98 10.27 -15.11 3.49
CA ARG A 98 10.99 -16.35 3.19
C ARG A 98 11.37 -17.00 4.51
N TYR A 99 10.82 -18.19 4.76
CA TYR A 99 11.27 -19.10 5.82
C TYR A 99 12.55 -19.83 5.39
#